data_AF-A0A376FMG4-F1
#
_entry.id   AF-A0A376FMG4-F1
#
_cell.length_a   1.000
_cell.length_b   1.000
_cell.length_c   1.000
_cell.angle_alpha   90.00
_cell.angle_beta   90.00
_cell.angle_gamma   90.00
#
_symmetry.space_group_name_H-M   'P 1'
#
loop_
_entity.id
_entity.type
_entity.pdbx_description
1 polymer ?
#
loop_
_entity_poly.entity_id
_entity_poly.type
_entity_poly.pdbx_seq_one_letter_code
_entity_poly.pdbx_strand_id
1 'polypeptide(L)' 'MYDNLKSLGITNPDEIDRYSLRQEANNDILKIYFHKDKGRVFRQKREV' A
#
# COMPACT_ATOMS: atom_id res chain seq x y z
N MET A 1 -5.74 -12.46 -7.81
CA MET A 1 -4.77 -12.70 -6.71
C MET A 1 -4.27 -11.34 -6.24
N TYR A 2 -4.37 -11.11 -4.92
CA TYR A 2 -4.27 -9.81 -4.23
C TYR A 2 -5.40 -8.80 -4.52
N ASP A 3 -6.63 -9.29 -4.69
CA ASP A 3 -7.81 -8.46 -4.94
C ASP A 3 -8.03 -7.39 -3.84
N ASN A 4 -7.73 -7.73 -2.58
CA ASN A 4 -7.77 -6.77 -1.47
C ASN A 4 -6.75 -5.64 -1.64
N LEU A 5 -5.54 -5.93 -2.14
CA LEU A 5 -4.52 -4.90 -2.37
C LEU A 5 -4.93 -3.99 -3.55
N LYS A 6 -5.51 -4.56 -4.61
CA LYS A 6 -6.08 -3.77 -5.71
C LYS A 6 -7.18 -2.83 -5.25
N SER A 7 -8.09 -3.31 -4.39
CA SER A 7 -9.15 -2.48 -3.78
C SER A 7 -8.59 -1.35 -2.90
N LEU A 8 -7.38 -1.52 -2.35
CA LEU A 8 -6.65 -0.49 -1.60
C LEU A 8 -5.82 0.45 -2.50
N GLY A 9 -5.90 0.30 -3.83
CA GLY A 9 -5.16 1.10 -4.81
C GLY A 9 -3.73 0.62 -5.08
N ILE A 10 -3.36 -0.57 -4.62
CA ILE A 10 -2.04 -1.16 -4.82
C ILE A 10 -2.10 -2.05 -6.05
N THR A 11 -1.65 -1.52 -7.18
CA THR A 11 -1.76 -2.20 -8.49
C THR A 11 -0.57 -3.10 -8.80
N ASN A 12 0.62 -2.78 -8.24
CA ASN A 12 1.86 -3.54 -8.42
C ASN A 12 2.40 -3.98 -7.04
N PRO A 13 2.07 -5.20 -6.58
CA PRO A 13 2.60 -5.74 -5.33
C PRO A 13 4.12 -5.92 -5.33
N ASP A 14 4.74 -6.17 -6.50
CA ASP A 14 6.20 -6.31 -6.65
C ASP A 14 6.99 -5.03 -6.33
N GLU A 15 6.33 -3.87 -6.27
CA GLU A 15 6.97 -2.60 -5.89
C GLU A 15 7.07 -2.42 -4.36
N ILE A 16 6.52 -3.35 -3.57
CA ILE A 16 6.55 -3.32 -2.11
C ILE A 16 7.93 -3.76 -1.63
N ASP A 17 8.67 -2.82 -1.05
CA ASP A 17 9.96 -3.05 -0.40
C ASP A 17 9.79 -3.72 0.96
N ARG A 18 8.84 -3.22 1.74
CA ARG A 18 8.56 -3.71 3.10
C ARG A 18 7.13 -3.44 3.50
N TYR A 19 6.56 -4.33 4.29
CA TYR A 19 5.27 -4.09 4.96
C TYR A 19 5.34 -4.44 6.44
N SER A 20 4.43 -3.85 7.22
CA SER A 20 4.17 -4.25 8.59
C SER A 20 2.68 -4.21 8.89
N LEU A 21 2.21 -5.21 9.63
CA LEU A 21 0.87 -5.27 10.18
C LEU A 21 0.98 -5.08 11.69
N ARG A 22 0.20 -4.15 12.24
CA ARG A 22 0.15 -3.92 13.68
C ARG A 22 -1.30 -3.73 14.10
N GLN A 23 -1.64 -4.24 15.26
CA GLN A 23 -2.96 -4.06 15.85
C GLN A 23 -2.91 -2.87 16.80
N GLU A 24 -3.78 -1.90 16.57
CA GLU A 24 -3.93 -0.74 17.46
C GLU A 24 -5.37 -0.73 17.98
N ALA A 25 -5.50 -0.99 19.29
CA ALA A 25 -6.78 -1.28 19.95
C ALA A 25 -7.53 -2.42 19.24
N ASN A 26 -8.62 -2.11 18.53
CA ASN A 26 -9.44 -3.07 17.78
C ASN A 26 -9.30 -2.91 16.26
N ASN A 27 -8.27 -2.19 15.78
CA ASN A 27 -8.05 -1.95 14.35
C ASN A 27 -6.74 -2.60 13.89
N ASP A 28 -6.80 -3.26 12.75
CA ASP A 28 -5.62 -3.72 12.03
C ASP A 28 -5.06 -2.59 11.17
N ILE A 29 -3.80 -2.23 11.39
CA ILE A 29 -3.09 -1.22 10.62
C ILE A 29 -2.04 -1.89 9.76
N LEU A 30 -2.25 -1.84 8.44
CA LEU A 30 -1.28 -2.23 7.43
C LEU A 30 -0.48 -1.00 6.99
N LYS A 31 0.84 -0.99 7.23
CA LYS A 31 1.77 0.00 6.68
C LYS A 31 2.63 -0.63 5.60
N ILE A 32 2.70 0.02 4.44
CA ILE A 32 3.42 -0.46 3.27
C ILE A 32 4.45 0.59 2.86
N TYR A 33 5.67 0.14 2.64
CA TYR A 33 6.79 0.91 2.10
C TYR A 33 7.06 0.39 0.70
N PHE A 34 6.95 1.28 -0.29
CA PHE A 34 7.34 1.01 -1.66
C PHE A 34 8.80 1.37 -1.88
N HIS A 35 9.44 0.73 -2.86
CA HIS A 35 10.77 1.14 -3.31
C HIS A 35 10.74 2.63 -3.71
N LYS A 36 11.79 3.38 -3.34
CA LYS A 36 11.98 4.74 -3.83
C LYS A 36 12.43 4.70 -5.29
N ASP A 37 11.47 4.72 -6.21
CA ASP A 37 11.77 5.09 -7.59
C ASP A 37 12.18 6.56 -7.65
N LYS A 38 13.35 6.85 -8.20
CA LYS A 38 13.90 8.22 -8.36
C LYS A 38 13.04 9.15 -9.26
N GLY A 39 11.82 8.78 -9.62
CA GLY A 39 10.96 9.60 -10.49
C GLY A 39 9.45 9.34 -10.41
N ARG A 40 8.95 8.46 -9.52
CA ARG A 40 7.50 8.20 -9.43
C ARG A 40 6.89 8.91 -8.22
N VAL A 41 6.08 9.93 -8.51
CA VAL A 41 5.21 10.58 -7.53
C VAL A 41 4.05 9.63 -7.23
N PHE A 42 3.92 9.18 -5.98
CA PHE A 42 2.80 8.37 -5.51
C PHE A 42 1.51 9.19 -5.61
N ARG A 43 0.75 9.01 -6.70
CA ARG A 43 -0.53 9.69 -6.90
C ARG A 43 -1.64 8.84 -6.27
N GLN A 44 -1.92 9.07 -5.00
CA GLN A 44 -3.14 8.56 -4.39
C GLN A 44 -4.33 9.23 -5.08
N LYS A 45 -5.02 8.49 -5.94
CA LYS A 45 -6.29 8.94 -6.51
C LYS A 45 -7.34 8.85 -5.39
N ARG A 46 -7.84 9.99 -4.96
CA ARG A 46 -9.06 10.07 -4.15
C ARG A 46 -10.22 10.08 -5.12
N GLU A 47 -11.04 9.04 -5.11
CA GLU A 47 -12.37 9.10 -5.73
C GLU A 47 -13.26 9.99 -4.84
N VAL A 48 -13.97 10.90 -5.50
CA VAL A 48 -14.85 11.94 -4.92
C VAL A 48 -16.27 11.44 -4.91
#